data_AF-A0A7V0U1Q8-F1
#
_entry.id   AF-A0A7V0U1Q8-F1
#
_cell.length_a   1.000
_cell.length_b   1.000
_cell.length_c   1.000
_cell.angle_alpha   90.00
_cell.angle_beta   90.00
_cell.angle_gamma   90.00
#
_symmetry.space_group_name_H-M   'P 1'
#
loop_
_entity.id
_entity.type
_entity.pdbx_description
1 polymer ?
#
loop_
_entity_poly.entity_id
_entity_poly.type
_entity_poly.pdbx_seq_one_letter_code
_entity_poly.pdbx_strand_id
1 'polypeptide(L)'
;MGEYGHRYGTPEFSVELENGKIKAIQVRRGAPCGASWKALDKLIDMEADAAAIRYGLDVQFNCSADPAGWDPLWGKSPVHLAADVHFKALQRAIRQARRREADGHE
;
A
#
# COMPACT_ATOMS: atom_id res chain seq x y z
N MET A 1 15.76 -15.07 -7.99
CA MET A 1 14.30 -15.18 -7.74
C MET A 1 13.43 -15.11 -9.00
N GLY A 2 13.96 -15.20 -10.23
CA GLY A 2 13.19 -15.44 -11.47
C GLY A 2 11.89 -14.64 -11.63
N GLU A 3 10.89 -15.21 -12.31
CA GLU A 3 9.54 -14.61 -12.45
C GLU A 3 8.84 -14.34 -11.12
N TYR A 4 9.13 -15.13 -10.07
CA TYR A 4 8.53 -14.95 -8.75
C TYR A 4 8.85 -13.57 -8.16
N GLY A 5 10.10 -13.12 -8.25
CA GLY A 5 10.52 -11.81 -7.74
C GLY A 5 9.97 -10.62 -8.54
N HIS A 6 9.51 -10.86 -9.78
CA HIS A 6 8.84 -9.83 -10.58
C HIS A 6 7.39 -9.61 -10.14
N ARG A 7 6.71 -10.69 -9.71
CA ARG A 7 5.30 -10.66 -9.30
C ARG A 7 5.11 -10.46 -7.79
N TYR A 8 6.05 -10.96 -6.99
CA TYR A 8 6.01 -10.97 -5.54
C TYR A 8 7.25 -10.33 -4.93
N GLY A 9 7.06 -9.56 -3.86
CA GLY A 9 8.15 -8.89 -3.15
C GLY A 9 7.65 -7.68 -2.37
N THR A 10 8.47 -6.63 -2.32
CA THR A 10 8.01 -5.34 -1.81
C THR A 10 6.84 -4.83 -2.68
N PRO A 11 5.71 -4.45 -2.09
CA PRO A 11 4.55 -4.03 -2.85
C PRO A 11 4.84 -2.77 -3.66
N GLU A 12 4.30 -2.72 -4.87
CA GLU A 12 4.41 -1.60 -5.79
C GLU A 12 3.05 -1.33 -6.44
N PHE A 13 2.64 -0.06 -6.42
CA PHE A 13 1.33 0.39 -6.89
C PHE A 13 1.49 1.47 -7.96
N SER A 14 0.53 1.50 -8.88
CA SER A 14 0.25 2.64 -9.75
C SER A 14 -1.06 3.26 -9.26
N VAL A 15 -1.06 4.56 -9.00
CA VAL A 15 -2.23 5.29 -8.51
C VAL A 15 -2.59 6.36 -9.52
N GLU A 16 -3.87 6.49 -9.81
CA GLU A 16 -4.45 7.61 -10.53
C GLU A 16 -5.23 8.46 -9.55
N LEU A 17 -4.96 9.76 -9.58
CA LEU A 17 -5.62 10.73 -8.73
C LEU A 17 -6.54 11.60 -9.58
N GLU A 18 -7.58 12.12 -8.96
CA GLU A 18 -8.47 13.13 -9.52
C GLU A 18 -8.86 14.08 -8.40
N ASN A 19 -8.50 15.36 -8.52
CA ASN A 19 -8.76 16.38 -7.51
C ASN A 19 -8.28 16.01 -6.09
N GLY A 20 -7.12 15.33 -5.98
CA GLY A 20 -6.55 14.91 -4.69
C GLY A 20 -7.10 13.60 -4.10
N LYS A 21 -8.12 13.01 -4.73
CA LYS A 21 -8.71 11.73 -4.36
C LYS A 21 -8.20 10.58 -5.21
N ILE A 22 -8.29 9.36 -4.69
CA ILE A 22 -7.95 8.15 -5.44
C ILE A 22 -9.05 7.81 -6.44
N LYS A 23 -8.72 7.85 -7.73
CA LYS A 23 -9.60 7.39 -8.80
C LYS A 23 -9.41 5.91 -9.11
N ALA A 24 -8.16 5.45 -9.15
CA ALA A 24 -7.83 4.06 -9.42
C ALA A 24 -6.51 3.65 -8.75
N ILE A 25 -6.41 2.37 -8.41
CA ILE A 25 -5.18 1.75 -7.90
C ILE A 25 -4.93 0.44 -8.66
N GLN A 26 -3.73 0.29 -9.21
CA GLN A 26 -3.28 -0.95 -9.84
C GLN A 26 -2.06 -1.51 -9.11
N VAL A 27 -2.10 -2.79 -8.75
CA VAL A 27 -0.96 -3.50 -8.15
C VAL A 27 0.01 -3.93 -9.25
N ARG A 28 1.23 -3.38 -9.24
CA ARG A 28 2.31 -3.79 -10.16
C ARG A 28 3.05 -5.01 -9.61
N ARG A 29 3.24 -5.03 -8.29
CA ARG A 29 3.85 -6.14 -7.54
C ARG A 29 3.20 -6.23 -6.18
N GLY A 30 2.85 -7.44 -5.75
CA GLY A 30 2.23 -7.64 -4.44
C GLY A 30 3.16 -8.32 -3.45
N ALA A 31 2.86 -8.16 -2.16
CA ALA A 31 3.44 -8.97 -1.11
C ALA A 31 2.85 -10.40 -1.17
N PRO A 32 3.66 -11.44 -0.90
CA PRO A 32 3.22 -12.83 -0.97
C PRO A 32 2.13 -13.18 0.06
N CYS A 33 1.92 -12.36 1.09
CA CYS A 33 0.86 -12.54 2.08
C CYS A 33 -0.56 -12.23 1.56
N GLY A 34 -0.70 -11.74 0.31
CA GLY A 34 -2.01 -11.47 -0.30
C GLY A 34 -2.67 -10.16 0.15
N ALA A 35 -2.20 -9.54 1.23
CA ALA A 35 -2.74 -8.29 1.76
C ALA A 35 -2.67 -7.13 0.73
N SER A 36 -1.74 -7.20 -0.24
CA SER A 36 -1.58 -6.12 -1.22
C SER A 36 -2.81 -5.87 -2.09
N TRP A 37 -3.63 -6.88 -2.35
CA TRP A 37 -4.85 -6.76 -3.15
C TRP A 37 -6.09 -6.51 -2.31
N LYS A 38 -6.04 -6.88 -1.02
CA LYS A 38 -7.18 -6.75 -0.12
C LYS A 38 -7.40 -5.28 0.21
N ALA A 39 -8.66 -4.90 0.33
CA ALA A 39 -9.11 -3.57 0.72
C ALA A 39 -8.76 -2.40 -0.21
N LEU A 40 -8.19 -2.62 -1.40
CA LEU A 40 -7.93 -1.53 -2.37
C LEU A 40 -9.20 -0.86 -2.89
N ASP A 41 -10.26 -1.64 -3.11
CA ASP A 41 -11.57 -1.16 -3.57
C ASP A 41 -12.19 -0.13 -2.61
N LYS A 42 -11.96 -0.31 -1.30
CA LYS A 42 -12.45 0.60 -0.25
C LYS A 42 -11.74 1.95 -0.24
N LEU A 43 -10.63 2.09 -0.97
CA LEU A 43 -9.81 3.31 -1.00
C LEU A 43 -10.21 4.25 -2.14
N ILE A 44 -11.03 3.78 -3.08
CA ILE A 44 -11.51 4.60 -4.20
C ILE A 44 -12.39 5.75 -3.65
N ASP A 45 -12.26 6.94 -4.24
CA ASP A 45 -12.87 8.21 -3.81
C ASP A 45 -12.38 8.77 -2.44
N MET A 46 -11.45 8.10 -1.76
CA MET A 46 -10.83 8.65 -0.55
C MET A 46 -9.73 9.66 -0.89
N GLU A 47 -9.57 10.66 -0.01
CA GLU A 47 -8.40 11.55 -0.01
C GLU A 47 -7.10 10.73 0.04
N ALA A 48 -6.14 11.06 -0.82
CA ALA A 48 -4.98 10.19 -1.05
C ALA A 48 -4.17 9.87 0.23
N ASP A 49 -3.90 10.88 1.08
CA ASP A 49 -3.16 10.67 2.32
C ASP A 49 -3.97 9.83 3.34
N ALA A 50 -5.29 10.05 3.43
CA ALA A 50 -6.17 9.28 4.30
C ALA A 50 -6.28 7.81 3.83
N ALA A 51 -6.34 7.61 2.52
CA ALA A 51 -6.35 6.28 1.90
C ALA A 51 -5.09 5.48 2.24
N ALA A 52 -3.91 6.13 2.23
CA ALA A 52 -2.67 5.47 2.63
C ALA A 52 -2.74 4.98 4.08
N ILE A 53 -3.15 5.85 5.01
CA ILE A 53 -3.29 5.51 6.43
C ILE A 53 -4.28 4.36 6.62
N ARG A 54 -5.45 4.46 5.98
CA ARG A 54 -6.50 3.42 6.03
C ARG A 54 -5.99 2.08 5.52
N TYR A 55 -5.23 2.10 4.42
CA TYR A 55 -4.66 0.89 3.84
C TYR A 55 -3.67 0.19 4.77
N GLY A 56 -2.81 0.95 5.44
CA GLY A 56 -1.90 0.38 6.45
C GLY A 56 -2.66 -0.36 7.56
N LEU A 57 -3.79 0.19 8.02
CA LEU A 57 -4.65 -0.49 8.99
C LEU A 57 -5.30 -1.76 8.42
N ASP A 58 -5.92 -1.69 7.23
CA ASP A 58 -6.55 -2.86 6.60
C ASP A 58 -5.54 -3.99 6.37
N VAL A 59 -4.28 -3.68 6.04
CA VAL A 59 -3.22 -4.70 5.88
C VAL A 59 -2.98 -5.47 7.17
N GLN A 60 -3.07 -4.86 8.36
CA GLN A 60 -2.89 -5.59 9.63
C GLN A 60 -3.91 -6.71 9.81
N PHE A 61 -5.15 -6.48 9.35
CA PHE A 61 -6.24 -7.46 9.45
C PHE A 61 -6.26 -8.48 8.32
N ASN A 62 -5.57 -8.23 7.22
CA ASN A 62 -5.54 -9.11 6.04
C ASN A 62 -4.21 -9.82 5.84
N CYS A 63 -3.20 -9.53 6.66
CA CYS A 63 -1.90 -10.20 6.61
C CYS A 63 -1.98 -11.58 7.25
N SER A 64 -1.21 -12.53 6.71
CA SER A 64 -1.04 -13.87 7.28
C SER A 64 0.02 -13.93 8.39
N ALA A 65 0.69 -12.83 8.70
CA ALA A 65 1.69 -12.77 9.76
C ALA A 65 1.02 -12.80 11.14
N ASP A 66 1.70 -13.35 12.14
CA ASP A 66 1.16 -13.51 13.48
C ASP A 66 0.96 -12.13 14.16
N PRO A 67 -0.28 -11.72 14.48
CA PRO A 67 -0.52 -10.47 15.20
C PRO A 67 -0.07 -10.54 16.67
N ALA A 68 0.01 -11.73 17.27
CA ALA A 68 0.39 -11.94 18.68
C ALA A 68 1.91 -12.03 18.88
N GLY A 69 2.70 -12.11 17.81
CA GLY A 69 4.16 -12.13 17.82
C GLY A 69 4.76 -10.77 18.21
N TRP A 70 4.44 -10.27 19.40
CA TRP A 70 4.90 -8.97 19.86
C TRP A 70 6.41 -8.96 20.13
N ASP A 71 7.13 -8.05 19.47
CA ASP A 71 8.55 -7.84 19.72
C ASP A 71 8.75 -6.75 20.80
N PRO A 72 9.33 -7.08 21.96
CA PRO A 72 9.52 -6.13 23.06
C PRO A 72 10.60 -5.07 22.81
N LEU A 73 11.51 -5.28 21.85
CA LEU A 73 12.53 -4.29 21.47
C LEU A 73 11.94 -3.20 20.57
N TRP A 74 11.05 -3.58 19.66
CA TRP A 74 10.46 -2.66 18.69
C TRP A 74 9.06 -2.17 19.06
N GLY A 75 8.42 -2.79 20.06
CA GLY A 75 7.06 -2.48 20.48
C GLY A 75 6.05 -2.67 19.35
N LYS A 76 6.26 -3.69 18.51
CA LYS A 76 5.49 -3.96 17.29
C LYS A 76 5.45 -5.45 17.03
N SER A 77 4.32 -5.94 16.52
CA SER A 77 4.20 -7.28 15.95
C SER A 77 4.40 -7.29 14.43
N PRO A 78 4.67 -8.46 13.80
CA PRO A 78 4.88 -8.59 12.36
C PRO A 78 3.83 -7.92 11.47
N VAL A 79 2.56 -7.89 11.89
CA VAL A 79 1.49 -7.23 11.13
C VAL A 79 1.66 -5.70 11.09
N HIS A 80 2.25 -5.09 12.12
CA HIS A 80 2.58 -3.66 12.13
C HIS A 80 3.70 -3.35 11.13
N LEU A 81 4.67 -4.26 11.00
CA LEU A 81 5.72 -4.14 9.98
C LEU A 81 5.11 -4.28 8.58
N ALA A 82 4.23 -5.27 8.37
CA ALA A 82 3.53 -5.44 7.10
C ALA A 82 2.73 -4.18 6.74
N ALA A 83 2.02 -3.59 7.70
CA ALA A 83 1.29 -2.35 7.54
C ALA A 83 2.20 -1.18 7.12
N ASP A 84 3.32 -0.99 7.80
CA ASP A 84 4.27 0.10 7.51
C ASP A 84 4.85 -0.03 6.08
N VAL A 85 5.22 -1.25 5.67
CA VAL A 85 5.71 -1.53 4.31
C VAL A 85 4.67 -1.17 3.25
N HIS A 86 3.43 -1.61 3.45
CA HIS A 86 2.34 -1.36 2.49
C HIS A 86 1.92 0.11 2.47
N PHE A 87 1.84 0.76 3.63
CA PHE A 87 1.61 2.19 3.78
C PHE A 87 2.64 2.99 2.99
N LYS A 88 3.94 2.73 3.22
CA LYS A 88 5.02 3.44 2.53
C LYS A 88 5.02 3.21 1.02
N ALA A 89 4.68 2.00 0.58
CA ALA A 89 4.56 1.68 -0.83
C ALA A 89 3.42 2.47 -1.51
N LEU A 90 2.23 2.50 -0.90
CA LEU A 90 1.09 3.27 -1.43
C LEU A 90 1.37 4.77 -1.39
N GLN A 91 1.94 5.28 -0.28
CA GLN A 91 2.31 6.69 -0.14
C GLN A 91 3.34 7.10 -1.20
N ARG A 92 4.29 6.23 -1.54
CA ARG A 92 5.24 6.46 -2.63
C ARG A 92 4.54 6.53 -3.99
N ALA A 93 3.55 5.70 -4.24
CA ALA A 93 2.77 5.72 -5.48
C ALA A 93 1.93 7.00 -5.59
N ILE A 94 1.29 7.43 -4.51
CA ILE A 94 0.54 8.70 -4.44
C ILE A 94 1.45 9.90 -4.73
N ARG A 95 2.64 9.95 -4.14
CA ARG A 95 3.60 11.03 -4.43
C ARG A 95 4.00 11.08 -5.91
N GLN A 96 4.13 9.94 -6.56
CA GLN A 96 4.41 9.88 -8.00
C GLN A 96 3.21 10.35 -8.82
N ALA A 97 1.99 9.97 -8.44
CA ALA A 97 0.77 10.41 -9.09
C ALA A 97 0.59 11.93 -9.02
N ARG A 98 0.76 12.52 -7.82
CA ARG A 98 0.72 13.98 -7.64
C ARG A 98 1.70 14.75 -8.52
N ARG A 99 2.91 14.22 -8.70
CA ARG A 99 3.92 14.82 -9.60
C ARG A 99 3.46 14.78 -11.05
N ARG A 100 2.84 13.68 -11.49
CA ARG A 100 2.30 13.55 -12.85
C ARG A 100 1.13 14.48 -13.12
N GLU A 101 0.24 14.66 -12.15
CA GLU A 101 -0.85 15.66 -12.25
C GLU A 101 -0.31 17.08 -12.37
N ALA A 102 0.77 17.41 -11.65
CA ALA A 102 1.41 18.72 -11.73
C ALA A 102 2.16 18.96 -13.05
N ASP A 103 2.89 17.96 -13.57
CA ASP A 103 3.60 18.03 -14.85
C ASP A 103 2.65 18.00 -16.08
N GLY A 104 1.45 17.44 -15.93
CA GLY A 104 0.45 17.35 -17.01
C GLY A 104 -0.44 18.59 -17.18
N HIS A 105 -0.16 19.66 -16.43
CA HIS A 105 -0.85 20.95 -16.53
C HIS A 105 0.07 22.00 -17.22
N GLU A 106 0.63 21.62 -18.36
CA GLU A 106 1.36 22.49 -19.31
C GLU A 106 0.76 22.36 -20.72
#